data_AF-A0A3L7T2C6-F1
#
_entry.id   AF-A0A3L7T2C6-F1
#
_cell.length_a   1.000
_cell.length_b   1.000
_cell.length_c   1.000
_cell.angle_alpha   90.00
_cell.angle_beta   90.00
_cell.angle_gamma   90.00
#
_symmetry.space_group_name_H-M   'P 1'
#
loop_
_entity.id
_entity.type
_entity.pdbx_description
1 polymer ?
#
loop_
_entity_poly.entity_id
_entity_poly.type
_entity_poly.pdbx_seq_one_letter_code
_entity_poly.pdbx_strand_id
1 'polypeptide(L)'
;MQSLTSALRLWHTVRHLKFVQIVGRVRFRLSRPTPDLRAAPALRSFLGIWCEPAHRRQSLFSPTKFNFLNDERDLSQHGFDDESLPKLWRYNLHYFDDLTAQHARERSEWHRGFIEQWINENSPARGTGWEPYPTSLRIVNWIKWIRAGNEPSERMLNSLAVQTRWLAKRLEWHLLGNHLFINAKALLFAGLFFDGDEARAWCATAQRILRVQIPEQILADGGQFERSPMYHALALEDMLDLTNIMRAYPSVIDASYAATVAARVDGMRRFLAAMCHPDGEVSFFNDSAIGVAPPPTDLDAYAQRLGFPARALLEDGVIHFAESGYIRVQHGSMIAIL
;
A
#
# COMPACT_ATOMS: atom_id res chain seq x y z
N MET A 1 -21.58 30.69 23.84
CA MET A 1 -20.97 29.44 24.37
C MET A 1 -20.55 28.45 23.29
N GLN A 2 -21.35 28.15 22.26
CA GLN A 2 -20.98 27.21 21.17
C GLN A 2 -19.77 27.63 20.31
N SER A 3 -19.55 28.94 20.08
CA SER A 3 -18.40 29.42 19.28
C SER A 3 -17.05 29.27 19.99
N LEU A 4 -17.01 29.45 21.32
CA LEU A 4 -15.82 29.25 22.15
C LEU A 4 -15.42 27.78 22.21
N THR A 5 -16.38 26.87 22.30
CA THR A 5 -16.13 25.42 22.22
C THR A 5 -15.65 24.99 20.84
N SER A 6 -16.16 25.58 19.75
CA SER A 6 -15.64 25.34 18.40
C SER A 6 -14.22 25.89 18.20
N ALA A 7 -13.90 27.07 18.74
CA ALA A 7 -12.56 27.67 18.65
C ALA A 7 -11.52 26.87 19.45
N LEU A 8 -11.86 26.44 20.67
CA LEU A 8 -11.00 25.58 21.49
C LEU A 8 -10.79 24.21 20.83
N ARG A 9 -11.85 23.59 20.30
CA ARG A 9 -11.73 22.33 19.56
C ARG A 9 -10.84 22.48 18.33
N LEU A 10 -11.02 23.56 17.57
CA LEU A 10 -10.16 23.86 16.41
C LEU A 10 -8.70 24.05 16.83
N TRP A 11 -8.44 24.80 17.91
CA TRP A 11 -7.08 24.97 18.44
C TRP A 11 -6.46 23.63 18.86
N HIS A 12 -7.20 22.79 19.60
CA HIS A 12 -6.73 21.48 20.04
C HIS A 12 -6.49 20.52 18.86
N THR A 13 -7.19 20.66 17.74
CA THR A 13 -6.92 19.88 16.52
C THR A 13 -5.74 20.47 15.72
N VAL A 14 -5.71 21.78 15.49
CA VAL A 14 -4.76 22.41 14.56
C VAL A 14 -3.36 22.52 15.15
N ARG A 15 -3.20 22.71 16.46
CA ARG A 15 -1.88 22.87 17.10
C ARG A 15 -0.95 21.66 16.95
N HIS A 16 -1.52 20.48 16.66
CA HIS A 16 -0.75 19.25 16.45
C HIS A 16 -0.46 18.98 14.96
N LEU A 17 -1.01 19.79 14.04
CA LEU A 17 -0.79 19.63 12.61
C LEU A 17 0.52 20.29 12.17
N LYS A 18 1.31 19.58 11.35
CA LYS A 18 2.45 20.18 10.65
C LYS A 18 1.94 21.24 9.68
N PHE A 19 2.70 22.31 9.42
CA PHE A 19 2.29 23.39 8.49
C PHE A 19 1.88 22.86 7.11
N VAL A 20 2.61 21.85 6.61
CA VAL A 20 2.28 21.15 5.35
C VAL A 20 0.89 20.51 5.37
N GLN A 21 0.40 20.03 6.51
CA GLN A 21 -0.94 19.45 6.61
C GLN A 21 -2.02 20.53 6.49
N ILE A 22 -1.81 21.72 7.07
CA ILE A 22 -2.75 22.83 7.00
C ILE A 22 -2.86 23.34 5.55
N VAL A 23 -1.72 23.67 4.93
CA VAL A 23 -1.67 24.10 3.52
C VAL A 23 -2.20 23.00 2.61
N GLY A 24 -1.85 21.74 2.89
CA GLY A 24 -2.35 20.56 2.18
C GLY A 24 -3.88 20.47 2.22
N ARG A 25 -4.54 20.70 3.37
CA ARG A 25 -6.01 20.65 3.49
C ARG A 25 -6.66 21.73 2.66
N VAL A 26 -6.13 22.96 2.72
CA VAL A 26 -6.64 24.08 1.93
C VAL A 26 -6.49 23.79 0.44
N ARG A 27 -5.28 23.40 0.00
CA ARG A 27 -5.00 23.07 -1.40
C ARG A 27 -5.87 21.91 -1.88
N PHE A 28 -6.05 20.84 -1.11
CA PHE A 28 -6.84 19.69 -1.51
C PHE A 28 -8.33 20.02 -1.67
N ARG A 29 -8.86 20.93 -0.85
CA ARG A 29 -10.26 21.39 -0.96
C ARG A 29 -10.49 22.36 -2.11
N LEU A 30 -9.52 23.25 -2.37
CA LEU A 30 -9.65 24.27 -3.42
C LEU A 30 -9.25 23.77 -4.81
N SER A 31 -8.32 22.81 -4.87
CA SER A 31 -7.86 22.22 -6.13
C SER A 31 -8.95 21.32 -6.72
N ARG A 32 -9.46 21.72 -7.89
CA ARG A 32 -10.43 20.95 -8.68
C ARG A 32 -9.82 20.61 -10.05
N PRO A 33 -8.79 19.77 -10.11
CA PRO A 33 -8.16 19.41 -11.37
C PRO A 33 -9.17 18.65 -12.25
N THR A 34 -9.04 18.81 -13.56
CA THR A 34 -9.73 17.95 -14.52
C THR A 34 -8.91 16.68 -14.79
N PRO A 35 -9.56 15.52 -14.99
CA PRO A 35 -8.86 14.30 -15.38
C PRO A 35 -8.25 14.49 -16.77
N ASP A 36 -7.02 14.01 -16.94
CA ASP A 36 -6.30 14.05 -18.21
C ASP A 36 -6.39 12.68 -18.89
N LEU A 37 -7.21 12.63 -19.96
CA LEU A 37 -7.60 11.40 -20.66
C LEU A 37 -6.72 11.04 -21.85
N ARG A 38 -5.57 11.71 -22.03
CA ARG A 38 -4.63 11.38 -23.11
C ARG A 38 -4.20 9.91 -23.02
N ALA A 39 -3.78 9.34 -24.16
CA ALA A 39 -3.26 7.99 -24.21
C ALA A 39 -2.12 7.75 -23.20
N ALA A 40 -1.94 6.50 -22.80
CA ALA A 40 -0.86 6.09 -21.94
C ALA A 40 0.51 6.37 -22.60
N PRO A 41 1.53 6.72 -21.81
CA PRO A 41 2.90 6.67 -22.30
C PRO A 41 3.29 5.24 -22.69
N ALA A 42 4.37 5.11 -23.46
CA ALA A 42 4.94 3.80 -23.76
C ALA A 42 5.32 3.05 -22.47
N LEU A 43 5.29 1.71 -22.53
CA LEU A 43 5.82 0.88 -21.45
C LEU A 43 7.34 0.94 -21.45
N ARG A 44 7.94 1.00 -20.26
CA ARG A 44 9.39 0.89 -20.11
C ARG A 44 9.83 -0.54 -20.37
N SER A 45 10.95 -0.69 -21.08
CA SER A 45 11.60 -1.99 -21.26
C SER A 45 11.92 -2.62 -19.90
N PHE A 46 11.48 -3.87 -19.72
CA PHE A 46 11.70 -4.64 -18.51
C PHE A 46 12.98 -5.46 -18.66
N LEU A 47 14.02 -5.09 -17.90
CA LEU A 47 15.35 -5.72 -17.96
C LEU A 47 15.78 -6.32 -16.60
N GLY A 48 14.97 -6.13 -15.56
CA GLY A 48 15.29 -6.60 -14.21
C GLY A 48 14.62 -7.93 -13.85
N ILE A 49 14.65 -8.22 -12.56
CA ILE A 49 14.00 -9.40 -11.97
C ILE A 49 12.76 -8.93 -11.24
N TRP A 50 11.63 -9.60 -11.49
CA TRP A 50 10.40 -9.42 -10.74
C TRP A 50 10.10 -10.68 -9.94
N CYS A 51 9.96 -10.53 -8.63
CA CYS A 51 9.60 -11.64 -7.75
C CYS A 51 8.10 -11.63 -7.49
N GLU A 52 7.49 -12.80 -7.29
CA GLU A 52 6.10 -12.90 -6.88
C GLU A 52 5.90 -12.21 -5.51
N PRO A 53 5.00 -11.21 -5.39
CA PRO A 53 4.70 -10.53 -4.13
C PRO A 53 4.12 -11.45 -3.06
N ALA A 54 3.99 -10.96 -1.83
CA ALA A 54 3.22 -11.64 -0.80
C ALA A 54 1.74 -11.75 -1.21
N HIS A 55 1.13 -12.88 -0.89
CA HIS A 55 -0.25 -13.21 -1.21
C HIS A 55 -1.22 -12.61 -0.21
N ARG A 56 -2.23 -11.91 -0.72
CA ARG A 56 -3.41 -11.52 0.06
C ARG A 56 -4.35 -12.70 0.24
N ARG A 57 -5.27 -12.60 1.21
CA ARG A 57 -6.39 -13.55 1.30
C ARG A 57 -7.31 -13.36 0.09
N GLN A 58 -7.88 -14.46 -0.39
CA GLN A 58 -8.91 -14.40 -1.42
C GLN A 58 -10.10 -13.59 -0.91
N SER A 59 -10.53 -12.65 -1.73
CA SER A 59 -11.72 -11.82 -1.50
C SER A 59 -12.76 -11.97 -2.60
N LEU A 60 -12.40 -12.45 -3.79
CA LEU A 60 -13.31 -12.71 -4.91
C LEU A 60 -13.72 -14.19 -4.95
N PHE A 61 -15.00 -14.49 -4.75
CA PHE A 61 -15.52 -15.87 -4.65
C PHE A 61 -16.37 -16.29 -5.87
N SER A 62 -16.82 -15.34 -6.67
CA SER A 62 -17.41 -15.54 -7.99
C SER A 62 -17.07 -14.30 -8.86
N PRO A 63 -17.44 -14.23 -10.15
CA PRO A 63 -17.20 -13.04 -10.97
C PRO A 63 -17.74 -11.72 -10.37
N THR A 64 -18.72 -11.79 -9.46
CA THR A 64 -19.36 -10.61 -8.85
C THR A 64 -19.43 -10.64 -7.32
N LYS A 65 -19.11 -11.76 -6.66
CA LYS A 65 -19.22 -11.88 -5.19
C LYS A 65 -17.89 -11.64 -4.50
N PHE A 66 -17.91 -10.68 -3.58
CA PHE A 66 -16.76 -10.30 -2.77
C PHE A 66 -17.05 -10.50 -1.29
N ASN A 67 -16.04 -10.93 -0.53
CA ASN A 67 -16.06 -10.91 0.93
C ASN A 67 -14.95 -9.99 1.44
N PHE A 68 -15.35 -8.89 2.09
CA PHE A 68 -14.44 -7.97 2.75
C PHE A 68 -14.89 -7.78 4.19
N LEU A 69 -13.95 -7.80 5.15
CA LEU A 69 -14.25 -7.59 6.56
C LEU A 69 -15.31 -8.57 7.12
N ASN A 70 -15.32 -9.81 6.62
CA ASN A 70 -16.33 -10.84 6.91
C ASN A 70 -17.76 -10.45 6.49
N ASP A 71 -17.90 -9.55 5.52
CA ASP A 71 -19.15 -9.11 4.94
C ASP A 71 -19.19 -9.42 3.43
N GLU A 72 -19.94 -10.47 3.06
CA GLU A 72 -20.13 -10.90 1.68
C GLU A 72 -21.17 -10.03 0.98
N ARG A 73 -20.84 -9.48 -0.19
CA ARG A 73 -21.77 -8.73 -1.05
C ARG A 73 -21.58 -9.09 -2.52
N ASP A 74 -22.61 -8.82 -3.30
CA ASP A 74 -22.62 -9.05 -4.74
C ASP A 74 -22.59 -7.71 -5.50
N LEU A 75 -21.57 -7.55 -6.35
CA LEU A 75 -21.39 -6.39 -7.22
C LEU A 75 -22.58 -6.19 -8.17
N SER A 76 -23.26 -7.27 -8.59
CA SER A 76 -24.43 -7.15 -9.47
C SER A 76 -25.62 -6.46 -8.80
N GLN A 77 -25.67 -6.44 -7.46
CA GLN A 77 -26.74 -5.82 -6.68
C GLN A 77 -26.40 -4.40 -6.25
N HIS A 78 -25.14 -4.17 -5.88
CA HIS A 78 -24.69 -2.91 -5.29
C HIS A 78 -23.91 -2.01 -6.26
N GLY A 79 -23.35 -2.57 -7.33
CA GLY A 79 -22.38 -1.85 -8.15
C GLY A 79 -21.17 -1.37 -7.33
N PHE A 80 -20.42 -0.42 -7.89
CA PHE A 80 -19.13 -0.03 -7.34
C PHE A 80 -19.18 1.00 -6.20
N ASP A 81 -20.23 1.81 -6.11
CA ASP A 81 -20.27 2.97 -5.20
C ASP A 81 -21.62 3.14 -4.48
N ASP A 82 -22.33 2.04 -4.18
CA ASP A 82 -23.56 2.08 -3.38
C ASP A 82 -23.30 2.68 -2.00
N GLU A 83 -23.90 3.85 -1.76
CA GLU A 83 -23.76 4.61 -0.52
C GLU A 83 -24.38 3.91 0.70
N SER A 84 -25.23 2.89 0.50
CA SER A 84 -25.76 2.05 1.57
C SER A 84 -24.70 1.14 2.20
N LEU A 85 -23.60 0.86 1.48
CA LEU A 85 -22.49 0.06 1.98
C LEU A 85 -21.48 0.91 2.78
N PRO A 86 -20.88 0.33 3.84
CA PRO A 86 -19.83 1.00 4.60
C PRO A 86 -18.70 1.50 3.69
N LYS A 87 -18.21 2.71 3.94
CA LYS A 87 -17.16 3.31 3.12
C LYS A 87 -15.90 2.43 3.02
N LEU A 88 -15.53 1.77 4.12
CA LEU A 88 -14.38 0.86 4.14
C LEU A 88 -14.60 -0.40 3.28
N TRP A 89 -15.84 -0.88 3.18
CA TRP A 89 -16.18 -2.00 2.29
C TRP A 89 -15.99 -1.60 0.82
N ARG A 90 -16.53 -0.44 0.42
CA ARG A 90 -16.33 0.14 -0.92
C ARG A 90 -14.87 0.41 -1.25
N TYR A 91 -14.10 0.85 -0.26
CA TYR A 91 -12.66 1.00 -0.38
C TYR A 91 -11.98 -0.32 -0.77
N ASN A 92 -12.24 -1.42 -0.05
CA ASN A 92 -11.65 -2.73 -0.36
C ASN A 92 -12.02 -3.21 -1.77
N LEU A 93 -13.27 -3.01 -2.21
CA LEU A 93 -13.69 -3.30 -3.58
C LEU A 93 -12.82 -2.57 -4.62
N HIS A 94 -12.41 -1.34 -4.31
CA HIS A 94 -11.59 -0.51 -5.20
C HIS A 94 -10.09 -0.73 -5.09
N TYR A 95 -9.60 -1.56 -4.16
CA TYR A 95 -8.16 -1.84 -3.99
C TYR A 95 -7.64 -2.86 -5.00
N PHE A 96 -8.48 -3.82 -5.42
CA PHE A 96 -8.09 -4.93 -6.29
C PHE A 96 -7.03 -5.85 -5.65
N ASP A 97 -7.06 -6.03 -4.32
CA ASP A 97 -6.11 -6.90 -3.60
C ASP A 97 -6.19 -8.37 -4.06
N ASP A 98 -7.34 -8.82 -4.56
CA ASP A 98 -7.52 -10.18 -5.08
C ASP A 98 -6.62 -10.50 -6.28
N LEU A 99 -6.15 -9.49 -7.02
CA LEU A 99 -5.19 -9.66 -8.12
C LEU A 99 -3.86 -10.27 -7.64
N THR A 100 -3.56 -10.12 -6.35
CA THR A 100 -2.38 -10.64 -5.69
C THR A 100 -2.72 -11.68 -4.62
N ALA A 101 -3.96 -12.17 -4.60
CA ALA A 101 -4.38 -13.12 -3.58
C ALA A 101 -3.88 -14.55 -3.85
N GLN A 102 -4.01 -15.40 -2.83
CA GLN A 102 -3.86 -16.84 -2.98
C GLN A 102 -4.73 -17.36 -4.13
N HIS A 103 -4.17 -18.26 -4.93
CA HIS A 103 -4.84 -18.84 -6.10
C HIS A 103 -5.32 -17.82 -7.15
N ALA A 104 -4.78 -16.58 -7.17
CA ALA A 104 -5.20 -15.53 -8.11
C ALA A 104 -5.14 -15.96 -9.58
N ARG A 105 -4.17 -16.80 -9.96
CA ARG A 105 -4.02 -17.31 -11.34
C ARG A 105 -5.26 -18.07 -11.82
N GLU A 106 -5.95 -18.78 -10.93
CA GLU A 106 -7.16 -19.54 -11.23
C GLU A 106 -8.36 -18.61 -11.54
N ARG A 107 -8.27 -17.33 -11.12
CA ARG A 107 -9.31 -16.30 -11.29
C ARG A 107 -8.95 -15.23 -12.33
N SER A 108 -7.92 -15.46 -13.16
CA SER A 108 -7.40 -14.46 -14.11
C SER A 108 -8.48 -13.90 -15.07
N GLU A 109 -9.41 -14.74 -15.52
CA GLU A 109 -10.54 -14.29 -16.37
C GLU A 109 -11.53 -13.41 -15.61
N TRP A 110 -11.83 -13.75 -14.34
CA TRP A 110 -12.68 -12.91 -13.49
C TRP A 110 -12.03 -11.56 -13.21
N HIS A 111 -10.71 -11.57 -12.96
CA HIS A 111 -9.92 -10.36 -12.76
C HIS A 111 -9.95 -9.44 -13.99
N ARG A 112 -9.75 -10.00 -15.18
CA ARG A 112 -9.84 -9.25 -16.45
C ARG A 112 -11.23 -8.64 -16.62
N GLY A 113 -12.28 -9.43 -16.40
CA GLY A 113 -13.67 -8.96 -16.46
C GLY A 113 -13.94 -7.83 -15.45
N PHE A 114 -13.49 -7.98 -14.21
CA PHE A 114 -13.68 -7.00 -13.16
C PHE A 114 -12.94 -5.67 -13.45
N ILE A 115 -11.72 -5.73 -13.98
CA ILE A 115 -10.98 -4.54 -14.41
C ILE A 115 -11.72 -3.81 -15.54
N GLU A 116 -12.15 -4.52 -16.59
CA GLU A 116 -12.88 -3.91 -17.70
C GLU A 116 -14.22 -3.31 -17.24
N GLN A 117 -14.96 -4.02 -16.38
CA GLN A 117 -16.18 -3.51 -15.77
C GLN A 117 -15.92 -2.23 -14.96
N TRP A 118 -14.86 -2.20 -14.14
CA TRP A 118 -14.49 -1.01 -13.38
C TRP A 118 -14.20 0.18 -14.31
N ILE A 119 -13.45 -0.02 -15.41
CA ILE A 119 -13.16 1.03 -16.39
C ILE A 119 -14.43 1.55 -17.07
N ASN A 120 -15.41 0.68 -17.33
CA ASN A 120 -16.69 1.08 -17.93
C ASN A 120 -17.55 1.91 -16.98
N GLU A 121 -17.63 1.50 -15.72
CA GLU A 121 -18.64 2.02 -14.78
C GLU A 121 -18.12 3.15 -13.89
N ASN A 122 -16.79 3.29 -13.72
CA ASN A 122 -16.19 4.27 -12.82
C ASN A 122 -15.62 5.48 -13.59
N SER A 123 -16.49 6.45 -13.87
CA SER A 123 -16.13 7.71 -14.53
C SER A 123 -14.92 8.40 -13.86
N PRO A 124 -13.90 8.85 -14.62
CA PRO A 124 -12.72 9.51 -14.08
C PRO A 124 -13.02 10.64 -13.09
N ALA A 125 -12.26 10.66 -12.00
CA ALA A 125 -12.33 11.64 -10.92
C ALA A 125 -13.64 11.68 -10.11
N ARG A 126 -14.49 10.65 -10.19
CA ARG A 126 -15.79 10.59 -9.47
C ARG A 126 -15.89 9.38 -8.55
N GLY A 127 -16.61 9.55 -7.44
CA GLY A 127 -16.92 8.46 -6.53
C GLY A 127 -15.74 7.95 -5.71
N THR A 128 -16.02 6.95 -4.89
CA THR A 128 -15.08 6.39 -3.91
C THR A 128 -13.82 5.82 -4.57
N GLY A 129 -13.95 5.17 -5.73
CA GLY A 129 -12.83 4.55 -6.45
C GLY A 129 -11.75 5.53 -6.94
N TRP A 130 -12.09 6.81 -7.08
CA TRP A 130 -11.17 7.86 -7.51
C TRP A 130 -10.64 8.72 -6.34
N GLU A 131 -10.93 8.35 -5.09
CA GLU A 131 -10.21 8.91 -3.95
C GLU A 131 -8.74 8.45 -3.98
N PRO A 132 -7.78 9.26 -3.45
CA PRO A 132 -6.36 9.00 -3.67
C PRO A 132 -5.88 7.67 -3.09
N TYR A 133 -6.36 7.28 -1.90
CA TYR A 133 -5.95 6.04 -1.24
C TYR A 133 -6.37 4.78 -2.02
N PRO A 134 -7.67 4.56 -2.35
CA PRO A 134 -8.05 3.43 -3.23
C PRO A 134 -7.38 3.46 -4.59
N THR A 135 -7.22 4.64 -5.19
CA THR A 135 -6.52 4.79 -6.48
C THR A 135 -5.07 4.33 -6.40
N SER A 136 -4.39 4.63 -5.30
CA SER A 136 -2.99 4.26 -5.09
C SER A 136 -2.81 2.74 -5.02
N LEU A 137 -3.63 2.07 -4.20
CA LEU A 137 -3.58 0.61 -4.07
C LEU A 137 -3.92 -0.09 -5.39
N ARG A 138 -4.95 0.39 -6.10
CA ARG A 138 -5.32 -0.15 -7.41
C ARG A 138 -4.22 -0.02 -8.47
N ILE A 139 -3.55 1.13 -8.54
CA ILE A 139 -2.40 1.33 -9.46
C ILE A 139 -1.32 0.28 -9.19
N VAL A 140 -0.96 0.09 -7.92
CA VAL A 140 0.06 -0.90 -7.52
C VAL A 140 -0.39 -2.31 -7.88
N ASN A 141 -1.61 -2.70 -7.52
CA ASN A 141 -2.12 -4.05 -7.74
C ASN A 141 -2.30 -4.38 -9.23
N TRP A 142 -2.73 -3.43 -10.06
CA TRP A 142 -2.80 -3.62 -11.51
C TRP A 142 -1.40 -3.82 -12.12
N ILE A 143 -0.39 -3.05 -11.67
CA ILE A 143 0.99 -3.23 -12.14
C ILE A 143 1.55 -4.57 -11.68
N LYS A 144 1.31 -4.98 -10.43
CA LYS A 144 1.69 -6.31 -9.93
C LYS A 144 1.04 -7.42 -10.77
N TRP A 145 -0.24 -7.29 -11.10
CA TRP A 145 -0.98 -8.25 -11.93
C TRP A 145 -0.39 -8.39 -13.33
N ILE A 146 -0.05 -7.27 -13.99
CA ILE A 146 0.65 -7.27 -15.29
C ILE A 146 2.02 -7.93 -15.15
N ARG A 147 2.78 -7.58 -14.10
CA ARG A 147 4.12 -8.14 -13.86
C ARG A 147 4.11 -9.62 -13.48
N ALA A 148 2.96 -10.16 -13.06
CA ALA A 148 2.74 -11.60 -12.89
C ALA A 148 2.56 -12.36 -14.22
N GLY A 149 2.63 -11.67 -15.37
CA GLY A 149 2.56 -12.27 -16.71
C GLY A 149 1.21 -12.11 -17.42
N ASN A 150 0.27 -11.35 -16.84
CA ASN A 150 -1.01 -11.08 -17.49
C ASN A 150 -0.89 -9.97 -18.53
N GLU A 151 -1.50 -10.18 -19.71
CA GLU A 151 -1.49 -9.21 -20.79
C GLU A 151 -2.56 -8.13 -20.58
N PRO A 152 -2.19 -6.83 -20.44
CA PRO A 152 -3.15 -5.74 -20.33
C PRO A 152 -3.72 -5.34 -21.70
N SER A 153 -4.99 -4.92 -21.74
CA SER A 153 -5.54 -4.25 -22.92
C SER A 153 -5.00 -2.81 -23.04
N GLU A 154 -5.01 -2.23 -24.24
CA GLU A 154 -4.66 -0.81 -24.42
C GLU A 154 -5.55 0.10 -23.54
N ARG A 155 -6.83 -0.27 -23.40
CA ARG A 155 -7.78 0.43 -22.55
C ARG A 155 -7.39 0.40 -21.07
N MET A 156 -6.90 -0.74 -20.58
CA MET A 156 -6.37 -0.86 -19.21
C MET A 156 -5.16 0.04 -19.01
N LEU A 157 -4.21 0.06 -19.96
CA LEU A 157 -3.03 0.92 -19.89
C LEU A 157 -3.40 2.40 -19.89
N ASN A 158 -4.32 2.80 -20.77
CA ASN A 158 -4.87 4.16 -20.82
C ASN A 158 -5.52 4.53 -19.47
N SER A 159 -6.37 3.67 -18.92
CA SER A 159 -6.99 3.88 -17.61
C SER A 159 -5.95 4.02 -16.49
N LEU A 160 -4.94 3.17 -16.45
CA LEU A 160 -3.86 3.21 -15.45
C LEU A 160 -3.08 4.54 -15.52
N ALA A 161 -2.81 5.06 -16.73
CA ALA A 161 -2.19 6.37 -16.91
C ALA A 161 -3.10 7.52 -16.42
N VAL A 162 -4.40 7.47 -16.71
CA VAL A 162 -5.37 8.47 -16.21
C VAL A 162 -5.42 8.47 -14.68
N GLN A 163 -5.46 7.29 -14.07
CA GLN A 163 -5.43 7.12 -12.61
C GLN A 163 -4.16 7.73 -12.00
N THR A 164 -3.00 7.48 -12.63
CA THR A 164 -1.72 8.02 -12.15
C THR A 164 -1.65 9.54 -12.27
N ARG A 165 -2.09 10.12 -13.41
CA ARG A 165 -2.17 11.58 -13.59
C ARG A 165 -3.12 12.23 -12.60
N TRP A 166 -4.24 11.58 -12.31
CA TRP A 166 -5.18 12.03 -11.29
C TRP A 166 -4.54 12.05 -9.90
N LEU A 167 -3.92 10.94 -9.50
CA LEU A 167 -3.24 10.80 -8.21
C LEU A 167 -2.14 11.85 -8.03
N ALA A 168 -1.32 12.08 -9.07
CA ALA A 168 -0.25 13.08 -9.03
C ALA A 168 -0.75 14.50 -8.74
N LYS A 169 -1.98 14.83 -9.12
CA LYS A 169 -2.63 16.13 -8.83
C LYS A 169 -3.35 16.16 -7.47
N ARG A 170 -3.54 15.00 -6.82
CA ARG A 170 -4.36 14.82 -5.60
C ARG A 170 -3.63 14.14 -4.45
N LEU A 171 -2.31 14.27 -4.38
CA LEU A 171 -1.49 13.76 -3.27
C LEU A 171 -1.99 14.24 -1.90
N GLU A 172 -2.06 13.33 -0.93
CA GLU A 172 -2.65 13.53 0.39
C GLU A 172 -1.67 14.16 1.40
N TRP A 173 -1.04 15.28 1.03
CA TRP A 173 -0.15 16.07 1.90
C TRP A 173 -0.77 16.49 3.24
N HIS A 174 -2.11 16.48 3.30
CA HIS A 174 -2.89 16.83 4.48
C HIS A 174 -3.02 15.72 5.51
N LEU A 175 -2.85 14.46 5.10
CA LEU A 175 -2.89 13.30 5.98
C LEU A 175 -1.47 12.93 6.42
N LEU A 176 -0.47 13.05 5.53
CA LEU A 176 0.89 12.52 5.74
C LEU A 176 0.84 11.01 6.05
N GLY A 177 1.88 10.48 6.71
CA GLY A 177 1.91 9.10 7.18
C GLY A 177 1.63 8.10 6.06
N ASN A 178 0.91 7.04 6.40
CA ASN A 178 0.59 5.95 5.49
C ASN A 178 -0.04 6.45 4.17
N HIS A 179 -0.99 7.38 4.21
CA HIS A 179 -1.66 7.89 3.01
C HIS A 179 -0.70 8.51 1.99
N LEU A 180 0.15 9.44 2.42
CA LEU A 180 1.09 10.09 1.52
C LEU A 180 2.16 9.11 1.01
N PHE A 181 2.59 8.17 1.86
CA PHE A 181 3.52 7.13 1.49
C PHE A 181 2.93 6.21 0.40
N ILE A 182 1.69 5.73 0.59
CA ILE A 182 0.99 4.88 -0.38
C ILE A 182 0.77 5.62 -1.71
N ASN A 183 0.43 6.92 -1.68
CA ASN A 183 0.35 7.70 -2.92
C ASN A 183 1.71 7.75 -3.64
N ALA A 184 2.81 7.93 -2.91
CA ALA A 184 4.15 7.97 -3.48
C ALA A 184 4.62 6.61 -4.02
N LYS A 185 4.31 5.52 -3.32
CA LYS A 185 4.53 4.15 -3.80
C LYS A 185 3.85 3.93 -5.15
N ALA A 186 2.58 4.30 -5.27
CA ALA A 186 1.84 4.18 -6.53
C ALA A 186 2.46 5.02 -7.67
N LEU A 187 2.88 6.26 -7.40
CA LEU A 187 3.60 7.07 -8.39
C LEU A 187 4.95 6.47 -8.79
N LEU A 188 5.68 5.86 -7.86
CA LEU A 188 6.94 5.17 -8.16
C LEU A 188 6.68 3.96 -9.06
N PHE A 189 5.70 3.14 -8.71
CA PHE A 189 5.29 1.98 -9.50
C PHE A 189 4.95 2.37 -10.93
N ALA A 190 4.08 3.37 -11.11
CA ALA A 190 3.69 3.85 -12.43
C ALA A 190 4.85 4.51 -13.19
N GLY A 191 5.68 5.32 -12.51
CA GLY A 191 6.83 5.98 -13.13
C GLY A 191 7.95 5.03 -13.58
N LEU A 192 8.07 3.87 -12.93
CA LEU A 192 8.98 2.81 -13.36
C LEU A 192 8.36 1.93 -14.44
N PHE A 193 7.04 1.71 -14.39
CA PHE A 193 6.31 0.91 -15.35
C PHE A 193 6.18 1.56 -16.73
N PHE A 194 5.86 2.86 -16.75
CA PHE A 194 5.79 3.65 -17.97
C PHE A 194 7.14 4.33 -18.29
N ASP A 195 7.27 4.83 -19.51
CA ASP A 195 8.41 5.61 -19.98
C ASP A 195 8.03 7.00 -20.49
N GLY A 196 9.02 7.87 -20.69
CA GLY A 196 8.84 9.26 -21.12
C GLY A 196 8.86 10.28 -19.98
N ASP A 197 8.63 11.55 -20.34
CA ASP A 197 8.77 12.68 -19.40
C ASP A 197 7.79 12.63 -18.22
N GLU A 198 6.53 12.24 -18.46
CA GLU A 198 5.57 12.16 -17.35
C GLU A 198 5.93 11.04 -16.36
N ALA A 199 6.40 9.89 -16.85
CA ALA A 199 6.86 8.79 -16.02
C ALA A 199 8.08 9.21 -15.17
N ARG A 200 9.02 9.94 -15.76
CA ARG A 200 10.16 10.54 -15.02
C ARG A 200 9.69 11.51 -13.94
N ALA A 201 8.69 12.35 -14.22
CA ALA A 201 8.15 13.29 -13.24
C ALA A 201 7.44 12.58 -12.07
N TRP A 202 6.70 11.50 -12.33
CA TRP A 202 6.10 10.67 -11.28
C TRP A 202 7.18 10.02 -10.40
N CYS A 203 8.21 9.42 -11.00
CA CYS A 203 9.36 8.87 -10.30
C CYS A 203 10.06 9.89 -9.42
N ALA A 204 10.35 11.08 -9.94
CA ALA A 204 11.00 12.15 -9.18
C ALA A 204 10.15 12.61 -7.99
N THR A 205 8.84 12.76 -8.21
CA THR A 205 7.89 13.13 -7.15
C THR A 205 7.83 12.06 -6.06
N ALA A 206 7.72 10.80 -6.46
CA ALA A 206 7.69 9.67 -5.54
C ALA A 206 8.95 9.56 -4.69
N GLN A 207 10.14 9.62 -5.32
CA GLN A 207 11.42 9.56 -4.61
C GLN A 207 11.57 10.70 -3.61
N ARG A 208 11.16 11.92 -3.96
CA ARG A 208 11.19 13.08 -3.04
C ARG A 208 10.33 12.84 -1.80
N ILE A 209 9.15 12.23 -1.96
CA ILE A 209 8.25 11.93 -0.85
C ILE A 209 8.82 10.79 0.00
N LEU A 210 9.20 9.68 -0.65
CA LEU A 210 9.64 8.46 0.04
C LEU A 210 10.95 8.67 0.82
N ARG A 211 11.87 9.51 0.33
CA ARG A 211 13.09 9.90 1.07
C ARG A 211 12.78 10.57 2.42
N VAL A 212 11.61 11.17 2.57
CA VAL A 212 11.14 11.77 3.84
C VAL A 212 10.27 10.80 4.62
N GLN A 213 9.35 10.10 3.94
CA GLN A 213 8.36 9.24 4.62
C GLN A 213 8.96 7.94 5.17
N ILE A 214 9.91 7.31 4.48
CA ILE A 214 10.53 6.05 4.95
C ILE A 214 11.22 6.23 6.31
N PRO A 215 12.15 7.19 6.51
CA PRO A 215 12.80 7.36 7.81
C PRO A 215 11.87 7.93 8.90
N GLU A 216 10.77 8.60 8.54
CA GLU A 216 9.75 9.04 9.52
C GLU A 216 8.92 7.84 10.01
N GLN A 217 8.60 6.90 9.14
CA GLN A 217 7.68 5.81 9.45
C GLN A 217 8.36 4.56 9.98
N ILE A 218 9.61 4.29 9.56
CA ILE A 218 10.38 3.12 9.99
C ILE A 218 11.42 3.56 11.02
N LEU A 219 11.18 3.20 12.27
CA LEU A 219 11.99 3.58 13.41
C LEU A 219 13.35 2.87 13.40
N ALA A 220 14.29 3.36 14.22
CA ALA A 220 15.65 2.84 14.27
C ALA A 220 15.73 1.38 14.73
N ASP A 221 14.77 0.93 15.53
CA ASP A 221 14.64 -0.45 16.00
C ASP A 221 13.89 -1.36 15.02
N GLY A 222 13.47 -0.83 13.87
CA GLY A 222 12.79 -1.56 12.80
C GLY A 222 11.27 -1.52 12.88
N GLY A 223 10.66 -1.08 13.98
CA GLY A 223 9.21 -0.99 14.06
C GLY A 223 8.63 0.14 13.22
N GLN A 224 7.34 0.04 12.90
CA GLN A 224 6.62 1.09 12.18
C GLN A 224 5.94 2.01 13.20
N PHE A 225 5.93 3.32 12.93
CA PHE A 225 5.57 4.36 13.90
C PHE A 225 4.13 4.32 14.44
N GLU A 226 3.19 3.62 13.79
CA GLU A 226 1.81 3.39 14.26
C GLU A 226 1.74 2.32 15.35
N ARG A 227 2.84 1.57 15.55
CA ARG A 227 2.98 0.59 16.64
C ARG A 227 1.88 -0.47 16.63
N SER A 228 1.27 -0.76 15.49
CA SER A 228 0.33 -1.87 15.32
C SER A 228 1.01 -2.99 14.53
N PRO A 229 1.03 -4.24 15.04
CA PRO A 229 1.61 -5.37 14.32
C PRO A 229 1.01 -5.59 12.91
N MET A 230 -0.31 -5.41 12.75
CA MET A 230 -0.98 -5.49 11.45
C MET A 230 -0.52 -4.38 10.49
N TYR A 231 -0.52 -3.11 10.93
CA TYR A 231 -0.04 -2.01 10.09
C TYR A 231 1.46 -2.12 9.80
N HIS A 232 2.25 -2.67 10.73
CA HIS A 232 3.65 -3.00 10.48
C HIS A 232 3.81 -4.06 9.38
N ALA A 233 2.98 -5.12 9.38
CA ALA A 233 3.01 -6.13 8.33
C ALA A 233 2.68 -5.55 6.94
N LEU A 234 1.69 -4.64 6.86
CA LEU A 234 1.39 -3.88 5.63
C LEU A 234 2.58 -3.01 5.19
N ALA A 235 3.20 -2.29 6.12
CA ALA A 235 4.37 -1.46 5.81
C ALA A 235 5.58 -2.30 5.37
N LEU A 236 5.77 -3.49 5.93
CA LEU A 236 6.80 -4.42 5.48
C LEU A 236 6.53 -4.88 4.04
N GLU A 237 5.28 -5.25 3.71
CA GLU A 237 4.90 -5.54 2.33
C GLU A 237 5.23 -4.37 1.40
N ASP A 238 4.92 -3.14 1.81
CA ASP A 238 5.21 -1.96 1.01
C ASP A 238 6.70 -1.77 0.74
N MET A 239 7.55 -2.01 1.74
CA MET A 239 9.01 -1.91 1.60
C MET A 239 9.58 -3.02 0.73
N LEU A 240 9.02 -4.23 0.80
CA LEU A 240 9.38 -5.34 -0.09
C LEU A 240 8.94 -5.05 -1.53
N ASP A 241 7.75 -4.50 -1.73
CA ASP A 241 7.24 -4.08 -3.03
C ASP A 241 8.07 -2.97 -3.67
N LEU A 242 8.48 -1.97 -2.88
CA LEU A 242 9.40 -0.93 -3.34
C LEU A 242 10.73 -1.54 -3.77
N THR A 243 11.27 -2.48 -2.98
CA THR A 243 12.51 -3.19 -3.33
C THR A 243 12.35 -3.99 -4.64
N ASN A 244 11.23 -4.69 -4.80
CA ASN A 244 10.92 -5.51 -5.96
C ASN A 244 10.82 -4.66 -7.23
N ILE A 245 10.02 -3.58 -7.22
CA ILE A 245 9.87 -2.71 -8.39
C ILE A 245 11.15 -1.97 -8.74
N MET A 246 11.97 -1.56 -7.75
CA MET A 246 13.27 -0.94 -8.03
C MET A 246 14.23 -1.91 -8.71
N ARG A 247 14.22 -3.19 -8.30
CA ARG A 247 15.04 -4.25 -8.92
C ARG A 247 14.54 -4.69 -10.30
N ALA A 248 13.24 -4.54 -10.57
CA ALA A 248 12.68 -4.72 -11.90
C ALA A 248 13.17 -3.68 -12.92
N TYR A 249 13.58 -2.49 -12.46
CA TYR A 249 14.06 -1.39 -13.31
C TYR A 249 15.33 -0.72 -12.74
N PRO A 250 16.46 -1.47 -12.68
CA PRO A 250 17.65 -1.05 -11.96
C PRO A 250 18.35 0.17 -12.57
N SER A 251 18.07 0.50 -13.83
CA SER A 251 18.69 1.64 -14.54
C SER A 251 18.00 2.99 -14.28
N VAL A 252 16.84 3.00 -13.63
CA VAL A 252 16.04 4.22 -13.43
C VAL A 252 16.22 4.81 -12.03
N ILE A 253 16.44 3.95 -11.05
CA ILE A 253 16.58 4.34 -9.65
C ILE A 253 18.05 4.30 -9.27
N ASP A 254 18.49 5.37 -8.60
CA ASP A 254 19.83 5.43 -8.03
C ASP A 254 20.09 4.24 -7.09
N ALA A 255 21.17 3.50 -7.34
CA ALA A 255 21.50 2.28 -6.62
C ALA A 255 21.70 2.52 -5.12
N SER A 256 22.24 3.67 -4.73
CA SER A 256 22.44 4.02 -3.31
C SER A 256 21.10 4.22 -2.59
N TYR A 257 20.13 4.83 -3.29
CA TYR A 257 18.78 4.97 -2.76
C TYR A 257 18.05 3.63 -2.65
N ALA A 258 18.11 2.78 -3.69
CA ALA A 258 17.54 1.44 -3.63
C ALA A 258 18.14 0.62 -2.47
N ALA A 259 19.44 0.70 -2.25
CA ALA A 259 20.11 0.08 -1.12
C ALA A 259 19.63 0.64 0.24
N THR A 260 19.40 1.94 0.33
CA THR A 260 18.87 2.59 1.56
C THR A 260 17.47 2.08 1.92
N VAL A 261 16.61 1.86 0.91
CA VAL A 261 15.27 1.29 1.11
C VAL A 261 15.39 -0.17 1.56
N ALA A 262 16.19 -0.98 0.85
CA ALA A 262 16.39 -2.39 1.17
C ALA A 262 17.01 -2.60 2.57
N ALA A 263 17.89 -1.72 3.02
CA ALA A 263 18.55 -1.81 4.33
C ALA A 263 17.58 -1.73 5.53
N ARG A 264 16.33 -1.27 5.34
CA ARG A 264 15.32 -1.25 6.39
C ARG A 264 14.63 -2.59 6.60
N VAL A 265 14.63 -3.46 5.59
CA VAL A 265 13.81 -4.68 5.55
C VAL A 265 14.15 -5.65 6.66
N ASP A 266 15.43 -5.91 6.94
CA ASP A 266 15.82 -6.90 7.96
C ASP A 266 15.44 -6.46 9.39
N GLY A 267 15.54 -5.17 9.69
CA GLY A 267 15.07 -4.61 10.96
C GLY A 267 13.56 -4.78 11.11
N MET A 268 12.80 -4.47 10.06
CA MET A 268 11.35 -4.67 10.04
C MET A 268 10.96 -6.14 10.18
N ARG A 269 11.63 -7.05 9.46
CA ARG A 269 11.41 -8.51 9.58
C ARG A 269 11.67 -9.01 11.00
N ARG A 270 12.73 -8.52 11.65
CA ARG A 270 13.04 -8.84 13.05
C ARG A 270 11.96 -8.32 14.00
N PHE A 271 11.50 -7.08 13.80
CA PHE A 271 10.43 -6.50 14.59
C PHE A 271 9.12 -7.30 14.44
N LEU A 272 8.67 -7.57 13.20
CA LEU A 272 7.45 -8.33 12.95
C LEU A 272 7.49 -9.70 13.63
N ALA A 273 8.60 -10.42 13.49
CA ALA A 273 8.77 -11.72 14.16
C ALA A 273 8.69 -11.63 15.68
N ALA A 274 9.18 -10.53 16.27
CA ALA A 274 9.09 -10.31 17.71
C ALA A 274 7.66 -9.98 18.17
N MET A 275 6.85 -9.43 17.27
CA MET A 275 5.43 -9.16 17.48
C MET A 275 4.52 -10.36 17.15
N CYS A 276 5.08 -11.51 16.75
CA CYS A 276 4.32 -12.74 16.51
C CYS A 276 4.30 -13.68 17.73
N HIS A 277 3.18 -14.41 17.87
CA HIS A 277 3.03 -15.52 18.81
C HIS A 277 3.62 -16.84 18.24
N PRO A 278 3.73 -17.93 19.03
CA PRO A 278 4.24 -19.22 18.52
C PRO A 278 3.49 -19.79 17.31
N ASP A 279 2.22 -19.40 17.12
CA ASP A 279 1.40 -19.77 15.96
C ASP A 279 1.82 -19.07 14.66
N GLY A 280 2.75 -18.12 14.74
CA GLY A 280 3.27 -17.35 13.60
C GLY A 280 2.42 -16.14 13.22
N GLU A 281 1.31 -15.90 13.92
CA GLU A 281 0.42 -14.78 13.68
C GLU A 281 0.78 -13.56 14.52
N VAL A 282 0.34 -12.39 14.05
CA VAL A 282 0.60 -11.11 14.71
C VAL A 282 -0.16 -10.98 16.03
N SER A 283 0.45 -10.33 17.01
CA SER A 283 -0.21 -9.92 18.26
C SER A 283 -1.23 -8.78 18.04
N PHE A 284 -2.19 -8.68 18.97
CA PHE A 284 -3.33 -7.74 18.88
C PHE A 284 -3.10 -6.45 19.67
N PHE A 285 -1.91 -5.86 19.55
CA PHE A 285 -1.66 -4.53 20.09
C PHE A 285 -2.21 -3.44 19.17
N ASN A 286 -2.81 -2.42 19.77
CA ASN A 286 -3.48 -1.32 19.05
C ASN A 286 -4.53 -1.85 18.06
N ASP A 287 -4.68 -1.21 16.90
CA ASP A 287 -5.61 -1.62 15.85
C ASP A 287 -4.94 -2.70 14.99
N SER A 288 -5.02 -3.96 15.42
CA SER A 288 -4.38 -5.11 14.78
C SER A 288 -5.32 -6.31 14.72
N ALA A 289 -5.43 -6.89 13.53
CA ALA A 289 -6.24 -8.08 13.26
C ALA A 289 -5.56 -9.00 12.24
N ILE A 290 -5.81 -10.31 12.37
CA ILE A 290 -5.38 -11.31 11.39
C ILE A 290 -6.21 -11.21 10.12
N GLY A 291 -5.56 -11.38 8.97
CA GLY A 291 -6.23 -11.53 7.67
C GLY A 291 -6.46 -10.25 6.88
N VAL A 292 -6.03 -9.09 7.42
CA VAL A 292 -5.98 -7.83 6.68
C VAL A 292 -4.66 -7.73 5.90
N ALA A 293 -3.53 -7.93 6.57
CA ALA A 293 -2.20 -8.00 5.95
C ALA A 293 -1.88 -9.42 5.46
N PRO A 294 -0.91 -9.59 4.53
CA PRO A 294 -0.35 -10.92 4.26
C PRO A 294 0.20 -11.56 5.55
N PRO A 295 0.14 -12.89 5.70
CA PRO A 295 0.70 -13.58 6.86
C PRO A 295 2.21 -13.30 7.01
N PRO A 296 2.74 -13.20 8.25
CA PRO A 296 4.17 -12.97 8.50
C PRO A 296 5.08 -13.99 7.81
N THR A 297 4.65 -15.25 7.71
CA THR A 297 5.38 -16.32 7.03
C THR A 297 5.55 -16.05 5.53
N ASP A 298 4.52 -15.51 4.89
CA ASP A 298 4.56 -15.22 3.46
C ASP A 298 5.31 -13.91 3.14
N LEU A 299 5.28 -12.93 4.05
CA LEU A 299 6.16 -11.76 3.97
C LEU A 299 7.64 -12.16 4.07
N ASP A 300 7.98 -13.09 4.96
CA ASP A 300 9.35 -13.61 5.04
C ASP A 300 9.74 -14.40 3.78
N ALA A 301 8.83 -15.23 3.25
CA ALA A 301 9.03 -15.93 1.98
C ALA A 301 9.22 -14.95 0.81
N TYR A 302 8.46 -13.85 0.76
CA TYR A 302 8.63 -12.80 -0.25
C TYR A 302 10.00 -12.13 -0.13
N ALA A 303 10.46 -11.81 1.09
CA ALA A 303 11.81 -11.29 1.32
C ALA A 303 12.89 -12.28 0.84
N GLN A 304 12.73 -13.57 1.11
CA GLN A 304 13.68 -14.59 0.62
C GLN A 304 13.68 -14.71 -0.90
N ARG A 305 12.51 -14.66 -1.58
CA ARG A 305 12.42 -14.61 -3.05
C ARG A 305 13.14 -13.40 -3.63
N LEU A 306 13.12 -12.29 -2.90
CA LEU A 306 13.88 -11.07 -3.20
C LEU A 306 15.38 -11.21 -2.87
N GLY A 307 15.87 -12.33 -2.37
CA GLY A 307 17.28 -12.55 -2.06
C GLY A 307 17.76 -11.89 -0.77
N PHE A 308 16.85 -11.50 0.13
CA PHE A 308 17.24 -11.21 1.52
C PHE A 308 17.61 -12.52 2.22
N PRO A 309 18.58 -12.49 3.15
CA PRO A 309 18.99 -13.70 3.87
C PRO A 309 17.83 -14.25 4.70
N ALA A 310 17.92 -15.54 5.04
CA ALA A 310 17.02 -16.14 6.03
C ALA A 310 17.10 -15.32 7.34
N ARG A 311 15.95 -14.99 7.91
CA ARG A 311 15.88 -14.23 9.16
C ARG A 311 16.41 -15.10 10.29
N ALA A 312 17.26 -14.53 11.15
CA ALA A 312 17.68 -15.21 12.38
C ALA A 312 16.47 -15.50 13.28
N LEU A 313 16.49 -16.67 13.92
CA LEU A 313 15.51 -17.01 14.95
C LEU A 313 15.68 -16.08 16.15
N LEU A 314 14.58 -15.80 16.84
CA LEU A 314 14.64 -15.04 18.09
C LEU A 314 15.01 -16.00 19.22
N GLU A 315 16.09 -15.68 19.91
CA GLU A 315 16.58 -16.45 21.06
C GLU A 315 15.77 -16.17 22.32
N ASP A 316 15.91 -17.08 23.31
CA ASP A 316 15.41 -16.86 24.66
C ASP A 316 16.01 -15.59 25.28
N GLY A 317 15.24 -14.95 26.17
CA GLY A 317 15.63 -13.74 26.87
C GLY A 317 14.69 -12.58 26.60
N VAL A 318 15.24 -11.37 26.66
CA VAL A 318 14.48 -10.12 26.57
C VAL A 318 14.98 -9.29 25.39
N ILE A 319 14.07 -8.93 24.48
CA ILE A 319 14.33 -8.01 23.37
C ILE A 319 13.54 -6.73 23.64
N HIS A 320 14.22 -5.59 23.68
CA HIS A 320 13.60 -4.28 23.88
C HIS A 320 13.70 -3.45 22.60
N PHE A 321 12.53 -3.13 22.01
CA PHE A 321 12.37 -2.21 20.90
C PHE A 321 12.01 -0.83 21.45
N ALA A 322 13.02 -0.09 21.89
CA ALA A 322 12.85 1.13 22.69
C ALA A 322 12.12 2.27 21.96
N GLU A 323 12.30 2.42 20.64
CA GLU A 323 11.67 3.48 19.86
C GLU A 323 10.19 3.16 19.58
N SER A 324 9.92 1.88 19.32
CA SER A 324 8.58 1.35 19.12
C SER A 324 7.81 1.17 20.43
N GLY A 325 8.52 1.06 21.55
CA GLY A 325 7.95 0.92 22.89
C GLY A 325 7.46 -0.49 23.21
N TYR A 326 8.08 -1.53 22.65
CA TYR A 326 7.71 -2.93 22.87
C TYR A 326 8.83 -3.74 23.52
N ILE A 327 8.46 -4.66 24.41
CA ILE A 327 9.38 -5.64 24.98
C ILE A 327 8.86 -7.04 24.67
N ARG A 328 9.72 -7.91 24.12
CA ARG A 328 9.46 -9.34 24.02
C ARG A 328 10.27 -10.08 25.06
N VAL A 329 9.62 -10.93 25.84
CA VAL A 329 10.24 -11.89 26.74
C VAL A 329 9.94 -13.29 26.22
N GLN A 330 10.99 -14.12 26.06
CA GLN A 330 10.86 -15.49 25.56
C GLN A 330 11.62 -16.47 26.45
N HIS A 331 10.98 -17.59 26.79
CA HIS A 331 11.63 -18.74 27.40
C HIS A 331 11.05 -20.04 26.83
N GLY A 332 11.79 -20.71 25.96
CA GLY A 332 11.29 -21.82 25.16
C GLY A 332 10.08 -21.40 24.31
N SER A 333 8.95 -22.08 24.46
CA SER A 333 7.69 -21.74 23.77
C SER A 333 6.87 -20.65 24.47
N MET A 334 7.26 -20.21 25.67
CA MET A 334 6.55 -19.16 26.40
C MET A 334 7.01 -17.79 25.90
N ILE A 335 6.06 -17.00 25.39
CA ILE A 335 6.29 -15.66 24.88
C ILE A 335 5.34 -14.68 25.57
N ALA A 336 5.90 -13.59 26.08
CA ALA A 336 5.17 -12.41 26.50
C ALA A 336 5.63 -11.22 25.65
N ILE A 337 4.67 -10.46 25.13
CA ILE A 337 4.90 -9.18 24.44
C ILE A 337 4.26 -8.12 25.34
N LEU A 338 5.00 -7.06 25.66
CA LEU A 338 4.64 -6.02 26.62
C LEU A 338 4.71 -4.64 25.98
#